data_AF-A0A1A3FMT6-F1
#
_entry.id   AF-A0A1A3FMT6-F1
#
_cell.length_a   1.000
_cell.length_b   1.000
_cell.length_c   1.000
_cell.angle_alpha   90.00
_cell.angle_beta   90.00
_cell.angle_gamma   90.00
#
_symmetry.space_group_name_H-M   'P 1'
#
loop_
_entity.id
_entity.type
_entity.pdbx_description
1 polymer ?
#
loop_
_entity_poly.entity_id
_entity_poly.type
_entity_poly.pdbx_seq_one_letter_code
_entity_poly.pdbx_strand_id
1 'polypeptide(L)'
;MGVGFWLASHGASLKVTFIPGAVATWLLFVWCYRSRLPLPTVNRFLPAFCCVLAVQFVHFTEEFVTGFRTHFAELYGGAPYSNDAFVSVNMSAYAVMIVACVIALTTRLRFAIVPAIFFIFYGAIGNAIAHTWWSIMLGAYFPGLITAQLYWIAGPYLLYKLVGDRRVTAIAVLGFAVVLIPLLALAADTAAA
;
A
#
# COMPACT_ATOMS: atom_id res chain seq x y z
N MET A 1 -11.21 8.74 5.06
CA MET A 1 -10.82 7.47 4.40
C MET A 1 -10.98 6.26 5.31
N GLY A 2 -10.39 6.22 6.52
CA GLY A 2 -10.41 5.01 7.38
C GLY A 2 -11.80 4.42 7.70
N VAL A 3 -12.81 5.25 7.98
CA VAL A 3 -14.18 4.77 8.25
C VAL A 3 -14.85 4.16 7.01
N GLY A 4 -14.60 4.70 5.82
CA GLY A 4 -15.14 4.16 4.57
C GLY A 4 -14.55 2.79 4.23
N PHE A 5 -13.24 2.62 4.41
CA PHE A 5 -12.56 1.32 4.23
C PHE A 5 -12.98 0.29 5.28
N TRP A 6 -13.24 0.72 6.52
CA TRP A 6 -13.75 -0.16 7.57
C TRP A 6 -15.14 -0.73 7.22
N LEU A 7 -16.03 0.12 6.73
CA LEU A 7 -17.40 -0.26 6.35
C LEU A 7 -17.45 -1.02 5.03
N ALA A 8 -16.51 -0.78 4.12
CA ALA A 8 -16.41 -1.48 2.84
C ALA A 8 -15.68 -2.84 2.94
N SER A 9 -15.09 -3.18 4.10
CA SER A 9 -14.33 -4.42 4.27
C SER A 9 -15.24 -5.64 4.22
N HIS A 10 -15.06 -6.48 3.21
CA HIS A 10 -15.62 -7.83 3.20
C HIS A 10 -14.74 -8.72 4.10
N GLY A 11 -15.31 -9.20 5.21
CA GLY A 11 -14.56 -9.91 6.25
C GLY A 11 -13.49 -9.03 6.90
N ALA A 12 -12.33 -9.62 7.24
CA ALA A 12 -11.20 -8.90 7.82
C ALA A 12 -10.23 -8.31 6.78
N SER A 13 -10.46 -8.55 5.47
CA SER A 13 -9.50 -8.29 4.38
C SER A 13 -8.92 -6.87 4.38
N LEU A 14 -9.75 -5.83 4.28
CA LEU A 14 -9.24 -4.45 4.32
C LEU A 14 -8.78 -4.05 5.72
N LYS A 15 -9.33 -4.61 6.79
CA LYS A 15 -8.91 -4.27 8.16
C LYS A 15 -7.45 -4.65 8.41
N VAL A 16 -7.05 -5.84 7.99
CA VAL A 16 -5.72 -6.40 8.27
C VAL A 16 -4.62 -5.80 7.39
N THR A 17 -4.97 -5.24 6.22
CA THR A 17 -4.01 -4.58 5.32
C THR A 17 -4.03 -3.06 5.45
N PHE A 18 -5.22 -2.44 5.42
CA PHE A 18 -5.38 -0.98 5.38
C PHE A 18 -4.99 -0.33 6.69
N ILE A 19 -5.39 -0.89 7.83
CA ILE A 19 -5.14 -0.27 9.15
C ILE A 19 -3.65 -0.20 9.45
N PRO A 20 -2.85 -1.29 9.30
CA PRO A 20 -1.41 -1.19 9.48
C PRO A 20 -0.77 -0.17 8.54
N GLY A 21 -1.18 -0.13 7.27
CA GLY A 21 -0.68 0.86 6.30
C GLY A 21 -1.01 2.30 6.72
N ALA A 22 -2.21 2.55 7.24
CA ALA A 22 -2.63 3.85 7.74
C ALA A 22 -1.86 4.25 8.99
N VAL A 23 -1.65 3.32 9.92
CA VAL A 23 -0.83 3.56 11.13
C VAL A 23 0.61 3.90 10.75
N ALA A 24 1.25 3.10 9.89
CA ALA A 24 2.61 3.35 9.41
C ALA A 24 2.73 4.72 8.71
N THR A 25 1.72 5.08 7.93
CA THR A 25 1.63 6.38 7.26
C THR A 25 1.64 7.54 8.25
N TRP A 26 0.79 7.47 9.28
CA TRP A 26 0.71 8.54 10.29
C TRP A 26 1.97 8.60 11.15
N LEU A 27 2.55 7.46 11.52
CA LEU A 27 3.81 7.41 12.25
C LEU A 27 4.93 8.08 11.46
N LEU A 28 5.06 7.77 10.16
CA LEU A 28 6.06 8.41 9.31
C LEU A 28 5.77 9.91 9.14
N PHE A 29 4.51 10.29 8.91
CA PHE A 29 4.15 11.69 8.77
C PHE A 29 4.48 12.51 10.03
N VAL A 30 4.13 12.00 11.21
CA VAL A 30 4.46 12.63 12.50
C VAL A 30 5.97 12.71 12.69
N TRP A 31 6.71 11.65 12.34
CA TRP A 31 8.17 11.66 12.40
C TRP A 31 8.78 12.71 11.46
N CYS A 32 8.33 12.81 10.20
CA CYS A 32 8.76 13.82 9.24
C CYS A 32 8.47 15.24 9.75
N TYR A 33 7.28 15.45 10.33
CA TYR A 33 6.87 16.72 10.89
C TYR A 33 7.75 17.13 12.09
N ARG A 34 7.95 16.22 13.05
CA ARG A 34 8.78 16.45 14.25
C ARG A 34 10.25 16.65 13.91
N SER A 35 10.75 15.92 12.92
CA SER A 35 12.13 16.03 12.40
C SER A 35 12.32 17.25 11.49
N ARG A 36 11.25 18.04 11.27
CA ARG A 36 11.22 19.22 10.38
C ARG A 36 11.74 18.92 8.97
N LEU A 37 11.51 17.69 8.50
CA LEU A 37 11.95 17.27 7.17
C LEU A 37 11.20 18.09 6.11
N PRO A 38 11.91 18.81 5.21
CA PRO A 38 11.26 19.53 4.13
C PRO A 38 10.67 18.53 3.13
N LEU A 39 9.54 18.89 2.53
CA LEU A 39 9.03 18.14 1.38
C LEU A 39 10.08 18.14 0.25
N PRO A 40 10.25 17.03 -0.48
CA PRO A 40 11.16 16.99 -1.60
C PRO A 40 10.71 17.96 -2.71
N THR A 41 11.60 18.27 -3.64
CA THR A 41 11.25 19.06 -4.82
C THR A 41 10.43 18.22 -5.80
N VAL A 42 9.59 18.90 -6.60
CA VAL A 42 8.79 18.26 -7.66
C VAL A 42 9.66 17.38 -8.55
N ASN A 43 10.76 17.94 -9.08
CA ASN A 43 11.68 17.23 -9.98
C ASN A 43 12.37 16.02 -9.33
N ARG A 44 12.48 15.99 -8.00
CA ARG A 44 13.10 14.87 -7.29
C ARG A 44 12.11 13.74 -7.02
N PHE A 45 10.89 14.05 -6.61
CA PHE A 45 9.95 13.07 -6.08
C PHE A 45 8.87 12.65 -7.08
N LEU A 46 8.28 13.61 -7.81
CA LEU A 46 7.14 13.33 -8.69
C LEU A 46 7.47 12.31 -9.79
N PRO A 47 8.63 12.36 -10.49
CA PRO A 47 8.98 11.33 -11.47
C PRO A 47 9.04 9.93 -10.87
N ALA A 48 9.66 9.80 -9.68
CA ALA A 48 9.73 8.52 -8.98
C ALA A 48 8.34 8.02 -8.59
N PHE A 49 7.49 8.92 -8.06
CA PHE A 49 6.11 8.61 -7.71
C PHE A 49 5.30 8.11 -8.91
N CYS A 50 5.43 8.78 -10.07
CA CYS A 50 4.79 8.35 -11.32
C CYS A 50 5.30 6.98 -11.81
N CYS A 51 6.60 6.69 -11.68
CA CYS A 51 7.13 5.36 -12.01
C CYS A 51 6.53 4.27 -11.13
N VAL A 52 6.40 4.50 -9.82
CA VAL A 52 5.77 3.52 -8.91
C VAL A 52 4.26 3.39 -9.16
N LEU A 53 3.59 4.46 -9.57
CA LEU A 53 2.19 4.38 -10.04
C LEU A 53 2.04 3.57 -11.33
N ALA A 54 3.00 3.65 -12.26
CA ALA A 54 2.98 2.81 -13.44
C ALA A 54 3.07 1.31 -13.05
N VAL A 55 3.92 0.98 -12.07
CA VAL A 55 3.96 -0.38 -11.47
C VAL A 55 2.60 -0.74 -10.87
N GLN A 56 1.92 0.20 -10.20
CA GLN A 56 0.58 -0.02 -9.65
C GLN A 56 -0.48 -0.33 -10.70
N PHE A 57 -0.44 0.30 -11.87
CA PHE A 57 -1.39 -0.04 -12.93
C PHE A 57 -1.14 -1.45 -13.47
N VAL A 58 0.12 -1.85 -13.62
CA VAL A 58 0.48 -3.22 -14.02
C VAL A 58 0.07 -4.22 -12.94
N HIS A 59 0.33 -3.90 -11.67
CA HIS A 59 -0.03 -4.76 -10.55
C HIS A 59 -1.53 -4.93 -10.39
N PHE A 60 -2.27 -3.83 -10.43
CA PHE A 60 -3.73 -3.86 -10.42
C PHE A 60 -4.30 -4.66 -11.60
N THR A 61 -3.65 -4.62 -12.76
CA THR A 61 -4.04 -5.45 -13.91
C THR A 61 -3.89 -6.93 -13.58
N GLU A 62 -2.74 -7.36 -13.04
CA GLU A 62 -2.55 -8.76 -12.61
C GLU A 62 -3.61 -9.16 -11.57
N GLU A 63 -3.79 -8.37 -10.52
CA GLU A 63 -4.79 -8.62 -9.47
C GLU A 63 -6.20 -8.79 -10.05
N PHE A 64 -6.58 -7.93 -11.01
CA PHE A 64 -7.89 -7.99 -11.64
C PHE A 64 -8.07 -9.27 -12.47
N VAL A 65 -7.11 -9.60 -13.35
CA VAL A 65 -7.25 -10.75 -14.27
C VAL A 65 -7.07 -12.08 -13.56
N THR A 66 -6.34 -12.12 -12.43
CA THR A 66 -6.09 -13.34 -11.65
C THR A 66 -7.06 -13.52 -10.48
N GLY A 67 -8.03 -12.63 -10.31
CA GLY A 67 -9.14 -12.83 -9.38
C GLY A 67 -8.88 -12.42 -7.93
N PHE A 68 -7.91 -11.52 -7.69
CA PHE A 68 -7.57 -11.02 -6.36
C PHE A 68 -8.79 -10.59 -5.55
N ARG A 69 -9.75 -9.90 -6.18
CA ARG A 69 -11.01 -9.44 -5.55
C ARG A 69 -11.84 -10.55 -4.89
N THR A 70 -11.68 -11.80 -5.32
CA THR A 70 -12.32 -12.98 -4.74
C THR A 70 -11.43 -13.54 -3.64
N HIS A 71 -10.22 -13.99 -4.01
CA HIS A 71 -9.30 -14.68 -3.12
C HIS A 71 -8.90 -13.84 -1.90
N PHE A 72 -8.72 -12.53 -2.07
CA PHE A 72 -8.41 -11.61 -0.97
C PHE A 72 -9.55 -11.48 0.03
N ALA A 73 -10.81 -11.48 -0.41
CA ALA A 73 -11.92 -11.40 0.51
C ALA A 73 -12.12 -12.74 1.25
N GLU A 74 -12.10 -13.84 0.51
CA GLU A 74 -12.35 -15.19 1.04
C GLU A 74 -11.26 -15.63 2.02
N LEU A 75 -10.00 -15.30 1.77
CA LEU A 75 -8.89 -15.57 2.68
C LEU A 75 -9.11 -14.98 4.09
N TYR A 76 -9.96 -13.97 4.21
CA TYR A 76 -10.28 -13.31 5.46
C TYR A 76 -11.77 -13.40 5.82
N GLY A 77 -12.44 -14.48 5.40
CA GLY A 77 -13.82 -14.80 5.76
C GLY A 77 -14.87 -13.83 5.17
N GLY A 78 -14.52 -13.12 4.09
CA GLY A 78 -15.38 -12.19 3.39
C GLY A 78 -15.96 -12.76 2.10
N ALA A 79 -17.09 -12.18 1.65
CA ALA A 79 -17.61 -12.46 0.31
C ALA A 79 -16.77 -11.76 -0.77
N PRO A 80 -16.69 -12.28 -2.00
CA PRO A 80 -15.97 -11.62 -3.10
C PRO A 80 -16.41 -10.18 -3.33
N TYR A 81 -15.47 -9.29 -3.63
CA TYR A 81 -15.81 -7.94 -4.11
C TYR A 81 -16.34 -8.02 -5.55
N SER A 82 -17.28 -7.14 -5.90
CA SER A 82 -17.71 -6.99 -7.29
C SER A 82 -16.62 -6.32 -8.14
N ASN A 83 -16.66 -6.55 -9.47
CA ASN A 83 -15.74 -5.89 -10.40
C ASN A 83 -15.84 -4.36 -10.28
N ASP A 84 -17.06 -3.83 -10.26
CA ASP A 84 -17.30 -2.38 -10.21
C ASP A 84 -16.75 -1.75 -8.93
N ALA A 85 -16.99 -2.38 -7.78
CA ALA A 85 -16.45 -1.91 -6.51
C ALA A 85 -14.92 -1.97 -6.49
N PHE A 86 -14.34 -3.09 -6.95
CA PHE A 86 -12.89 -3.27 -6.99
C PHE A 86 -12.20 -2.23 -7.89
N VAL A 87 -12.73 -1.99 -9.09
CA VAL A 87 -12.17 -1.00 -10.02
C VAL A 87 -12.40 0.43 -9.54
N SER A 88 -13.63 0.79 -9.17
CA SER A 88 -13.96 2.17 -8.80
C SER A 88 -13.21 2.64 -7.56
N VAL A 89 -13.06 1.78 -6.54
CA VAL A 89 -12.31 2.12 -5.32
C VAL A 89 -10.84 2.32 -5.61
N ASN A 90 -10.21 1.40 -6.37
CA ASN A 90 -8.79 1.51 -6.71
C ASN A 90 -8.50 2.74 -7.57
N MET A 91 -9.25 2.95 -8.65
CA MET A 91 -9.06 4.11 -9.53
C MET A 91 -9.28 5.43 -8.79
N SER A 92 -10.30 5.49 -7.93
CA SER A 92 -10.56 6.68 -7.10
C SER A 92 -9.42 6.92 -6.10
N ALA A 93 -8.92 5.87 -5.46
CA ALA A 93 -7.79 5.96 -4.54
C ALA A 93 -6.53 6.50 -5.25
N TYR A 94 -6.20 5.96 -6.43
CA TYR A 94 -5.05 6.42 -7.21
C TYR A 94 -5.19 7.89 -7.61
N ALA A 95 -6.38 8.31 -8.05
CA ALA A 95 -6.65 9.71 -8.38
C ALA A 95 -6.42 10.63 -7.16
N VAL A 96 -6.95 10.27 -5.99
CA VAL A 96 -6.72 11.03 -4.75
C VAL A 96 -5.24 11.09 -4.40
N MET A 97 -4.52 9.97 -4.46
CA MET A 97 -3.09 9.90 -4.15
C MET A 97 -2.26 10.77 -5.10
N ILE A 98 -2.57 10.78 -6.40
CA ILE A 98 -1.91 11.61 -7.41
C ILE A 98 -2.16 13.09 -7.12
N VAL A 99 -3.42 13.49 -6.99
CA VAL A 99 -3.80 14.90 -6.76
C VAL A 99 -3.18 15.41 -5.46
N ALA A 100 -3.25 14.63 -4.39
CA ALA A 100 -2.67 14.98 -3.11
C ALA A 100 -1.14 15.15 -3.18
N CYS A 101 -0.44 14.24 -3.89
CA CYS A 101 1.00 14.35 -4.13
C CYS A 101 1.35 15.65 -4.88
N VAL A 102 0.63 15.96 -5.96
CA VAL A 102 0.85 17.18 -6.75
C VAL A 102 0.61 18.42 -5.89
N ILE A 103 -0.52 18.50 -5.19
CA ILE A 103 -0.85 19.63 -4.30
C ILE A 103 0.23 19.81 -3.23
N ALA A 104 0.66 18.74 -2.57
CA ALA A 104 1.67 18.81 -1.52
C ALA A 104 2.99 19.39 -2.04
N LEU A 105 3.46 18.95 -3.21
CA LEU A 105 4.74 19.38 -3.76
C LEU A 105 4.72 20.79 -4.35
N THR A 106 3.60 21.21 -4.96
CA THR A 106 3.49 22.54 -5.60
C THR A 106 3.16 23.64 -4.60
N THR A 107 2.27 23.37 -3.63
CA THR A 107 1.84 24.37 -2.63
C THR A 107 2.67 24.34 -1.35
N ARG A 108 3.53 23.32 -1.20
CA ARG A 108 4.28 23.02 0.04
C ARG A 108 3.40 22.73 1.26
N LEU A 109 2.11 22.43 1.06
CA LEU A 109 1.19 22.00 2.11
C LEU A 109 1.57 20.59 2.61
N ARG A 110 2.31 20.54 3.71
CA ARG A 110 2.89 19.29 4.27
C ARG A 110 1.84 18.21 4.50
N PHE A 111 0.68 18.56 5.03
CA PHE A 111 -0.38 17.60 5.32
C PHE A 111 -0.93 16.89 4.08
N ALA A 112 -0.93 17.57 2.92
CA ALA A 112 -1.44 16.99 1.69
C ALA A 112 -0.59 15.81 1.17
N ILE A 113 0.62 15.57 1.71
CA ILE A 113 1.44 14.42 1.31
C ILE A 113 0.95 13.09 1.90
N VAL A 114 0.07 13.12 2.92
CA VAL A 114 -0.36 11.93 3.66
C VAL A 114 -0.92 10.83 2.74
N PRO A 115 -1.79 11.10 1.75
CA PRO A 115 -2.23 10.06 0.80
C PRO A 115 -1.09 9.47 -0.04
N ALA A 116 -0.07 10.26 -0.39
CA ALA A 116 1.10 9.75 -1.10
C ALA A 116 1.99 8.86 -0.20
N ILE A 117 2.11 9.19 1.09
CA ILE A 117 2.75 8.31 2.08
C ILE A 117 1.95 7.01 2.23
N PHE A 118 0.62 7.11 2.26
CA PHE A 118 -0.26 5.94 2.30
C PHE A 118 -0.06 5.04 1.09
N PHE A 119 0.08 5.60 -0.11
CA PHE A 119 0.44 4.84 -1.30
C PHE A 119 1.80 4.10 -1.14
N ILE A 120 2.81 4.75 -0.55
CA ILE A 120 4.12 4.11 -0.31
C ILE A 120 3.98 2.88 0.60
N PHE A 121 3.27 3.02 1.73
CA PHE A 121 3.14 1.92 2.68
C PHE A 121 2.13 0.87 2.24
N TYR A 122 0.92 1.26 1.86
CA TYR A 122 -0.14 0.32 1.52
C TYR A 122 -0.02 -0.16 0.07
N GLY A 123 0.04 0.77 -0.88
CA GLY A 123 0.03 0.45 -2.31
C GLY A 123 1.33 -0.16 -2.84
N ALA A 124 2.48 0.14 -2.25
CA ALA A 124 3.76 -0.40 -2.69
C ALA A 124 4.33 -1.43 -1.70
N ILE A 125 4.87 -0.98 -0.56
CA ILE A 125 5.62 -1.84 0.38
C ILE A 125 4.71 -2.95 0.93
N GLY A 126 3.48 -2.61 1.30
CA GLY A 126 2.48 -3.52 1.82
C GLY A 126 2.09 -4.58 0.82
N ASN A 127 1.87 -4.22 -0.44
CA ASN A 127 1.64 -5.18 -1.52
C ASN A 127 2.83 -6.12 -1.71
N ALA A 128 4.07 -5.63 -1.69
CA ALA A 128 5.26 -6.48 -1.75
C ALA A 128 5.26 -7.54 -0.64
N ILE A 129 5.03 -7.11 0.60
CA ILE A 129 5.01 -7.98 1.78
C ILE A 129 3.85 -8.97 1.71
N ALA A 130 2.64 -8.46 1.47
CA ALA A 130 1.41 -9.23 1.59
C ALA A 130 1.32 -10.31 0.51
N HIS A 131 1.56 -9.95 -0.75
CA HIS A 131 1.52 -10.92 -1.85
C HIS A 131 2.59 -12.00 -1.71
N THR A 132 3.82 -11.63 -1.34
CA THR A 132 4.87 -12.61 -1.03
C THR A 132 4.46 -13.52 0.13
N TRP A 133 3.91 -12.96 1.22
CA TRP A 133 3.52 -13.74 2.38
C TRP A 133 2.33 -14.67 2.11
N TRP A 134 1.29 -14.20 1.42
CA TRP A 134 0.13 -15.02 1.07
C TRP A 134 0.54 -16.24 0.25
N SER A 135 1.43 -16.07 -0.72
CA SER A 135 1.93 -17.20 -1.50
C SER A 135 2.78 -18.18 -0.70
N ILE A 136 3.59 -17.68 0.25
CA ILE A 136 4.35 -18.55 1.17
C ILE A 136 3.39 -19.32 2.07
N MET A 137 2.43 -18.63 2.68
CA MET A 137 1.48 -19.19 3.64
C MET A 137 0.59 -20.26 3.02
N LEU A 138 0.14 -20.04 1.78
CA LEU A 138 -0.73 -20.98 1.05
C LEU A 138 0.06 -22.04 0.26
N GLY A 139 1.39 -21.89 0.14
CA GLY A 139 2.21 -22.77 -0.69
C GLY A 139 1.85 -22.73 -2.19
N ALA A 140 1.18 -21.66 -2.63
CA ALA A 140 0.60 -21.53 -3.97
C ALA A 140 0.70 -20.10 -4.49
N TYR A 141 0.49 -19.91 -5.79
CA TYR A 141 0.37 -18.58 -6.37
C TYR A 141 -0.83 -17.84 -5.76
N PHE A 142 -0.61 -16.60 -5.31
CA PHE A 142 -1.69 -15.70 -4.90
C PHE A 142 -1.82 -14.57 -5.95
N PRO A 143 -3.04 -14.22 -6.38
CA PRO A 143 -3.28 -13.17 -7.39
C PRO A 143 -2.51 -11.88 -7.13
N GLY A 144 -1.65 -11.45 -8.05
CA GLY A 144 -0.83 -10.24 -7.90
C GLY A 144 0.63 -10.49 -7.47
N LEU A 145 1.02 -11.72 -7.16
CA LEU A 145 2.38 -12.05 -6.69
C LEU A 145 3.49 -11.56 -7.62
N ILE A 146 3.36 -11.78 -8.94
CA ILE A 146 4.47 -11.60 -9.87
C ILE A 146 4.87 -10.12 -9.94
N THR A 147 3.89 -9.25 -10.18
CA THR A 147 4.11 -7.81 -10.31
C THR A 147 4.36 -7.16 -8.95
N ALA A 148 3.83 -7.70 -7.85
CA ALA A 148 4.11 -7.21 -6.51
C ALA A 148 5.60 -7.26 -6.17
N GLN A 149 6.38 -8.17 -6.77
CA GLN A 149 7.82 -8.26 -6.52
C GLN A 149 8.58 -7.01 -6.93
N LEU A 150 8.08 -6.24 -7.90
CA LEU A 150 8.67 -4.97 -8.31
C LEU A 150 8.68 -3.94 -7.16
N TYR A 151 7.75 -4.06 -6.21
CA TYR A 151 7.66 -3.16 -5.07
C TYR A 151 8.71 -3.38 -3.99
N TRP A 152 9.38 -4.53 -3.96
CA TRP A 152 10.55 -4.71 -3.10
C TRP A 152 11.67 -3.71 -3.40
N ILE A 153 11.70 -3.19 -4.64
CA ILE A 153 12.61 -2.13 -5.07
C ILE A 153 11.88 -0.79 -5.10
N ALA A 154 10.74 -0.72 -5.80
CA ALA A 154 10.05 0.54 -6.07
C ALA A 154 9.52 1.22 -4.79
N GLY A 155 8.98 0.45 -3.84
CA GLY A 155 8.45 0.96 -2.57
C GLY A 155 9.54 1.61 -1.70
N PRO A 156 10.59 0.88 -1.30
CA PRO A 156 11.72 1.44 -0.55
C PRO A 156 12.43 2.58 -1.29
N TYR A 157 12.57 2.50 -2.62
CA TYR A 157 13.12 3.59 -3.42
C TYR A 157 12.29 4.87 -3.29
N LEU A 158 10.97 4.78 -3.46
CA LEU A 158 10.08 5.94 -3.33
C LEU A 158 10.08 6.50 -1.90
N LEU A 159 10.11 5.63 -0.89
CA LEU A 159 10.25 6.05 0.50
C LEU A 159 11.57 6.81 0.72
N TYR A 160 12.70 6.28 0.22
CA TYR A 160 13.99 6.96 0.27
C TYR A 160 13.97 8.32 -0.44
N LYS A 161 13.26 8.43 -1.56
CA LYS A 161 13.12 9.72 -2.28
C LYS A 161 12.31 10.74 -1.47
N LEU A 162 11.40 10.29 -0.60
CA LEU A 162 10.68 11.13 0.36
C LEU A 162 11.55 11.52 1.56
N VAL A 163 12.15 10.53 2.24
CA VAL A 163 12.81 10.74 3.54
C VAL A 163 14.28 11.16 3.43
N GLY A 164 14.94 10.84 2.31
CA GLY A 164 16.34 11.18 2.05
C GLY A 164 17.37 10.34 2.82
N ASP A 165 16.93 9.42 3.68
CA ASP A 165 17.78 8.61 4.57
C ASP A 165 17.54 7.11 4.37
N ARG A 166 18.62 6.36 4.09
CA ARG A 166 18.57 4.91 3.86
C ARG A 166 18.27 4.11 5.14
N ARG A 167 18.78 4.55 6.29
CA ARG A 167 18.56 3.88 7.58
C ARG A 167 17.10 4.02 8.00
N VAL A 168 16.54 5.23 7.90
CA VAL A 168 15.12 5.47 8.20
C VAL A 168 14.23 4.66 7.26
N THR A 169 14.57 4.62 5.97
CA THR A 169 13.87 3.80 4.97
C THR A 169 13.88 2.32 5.36
N ALA A 170 15.06 1.77 5.68
CA ALA A 170 15.20 0.36 6.06
C ALA A 170 14.42 0.04 7.34
N ILE A 171 14.52 0.88 8.38
CA ILE A 171 13.79 0.71 9.65
C ILE A 171 12.29 0.74 9.41
N ALA A 172 11.79 1.67 8.60
CA ALA A 172 10.37 1.78 8.30
C ALA A 172 9.85 0.55 7.52
N VAL A 173 10.59 0.08 6.51
CA VAL A 173 10.22 -1.11 5.72
C VAL A 173 10.22 -2.37 6.59
N LEU A 174 11.32 -2.62 7.31
CA LEU A 174 11.48 -3.81 8.14
C LEU A 174 10.50 -3.80 9.33
N GLY A 175 10.35 -2.65 9.99
CA GLY A 175 9.39 -2.49 11.08
C GLY A 175 7.95 -2.70 10.61
N PHE A 176 7.61 -2.23 9.40
CA PHE A 176 6.30 -2.48 8.82
C PHE A 176 6.09 -3.96 8.50
N ALA A 177 7.09 -4.66 7.94
CA ALA A 177 7.01 -6.11 7.68
C ALA A 177 6.85 -6.93 8.97
N VAL A 178 7.58 -6.60 10.03
CA VAL A 178 7.49 -7.26 11.34
C VAL A 178 6.08 -7.16 11.94
N VAL A 179 5.35 -6.08 11.65
CA VAL A 179 3.96 -5.91 12.10
C VAL A 179 2.98 -6.56 11.14
N LEU A 180 3.14 -6.34 9.82
CA LEU A 180 2.17 -6.76 8.83
C LEU A 180 2.12 -8.29 8.68
N ILE A 181 3.28 -8.97 8.61
CA ILE A 181 3.32 -10.42 8.39
C ILE A 181 2.54 -11.20 9.46
N PRO A 182 2.77 -10.98 10.79
CA PRO A 182 1.98 -11.64 11.81
C PRO A 182 0.48 -11.32 11.72
N LEU A 183 0.11 -10.08 11.40
CA LEU A 183 -1.30 -9.72 11.26
C LEU A 183 -1.98 -10.46 10.10
N LEU A 184 -1.29 -10.59 8.95
CA LEU A 184 -1.80 -11.37 7.83
C LEU A 184 -1.96 -12.84 8.21
N ALA A 185 -0.95 -13.42 8.87
CA ALA A 185 -0.96 -14.84 9.26
C ALA A 185 -2.05 -15.16 10.30
N LEU A 186 -2.22 -14.31 11.32
CA LEU A 186 -3.15 -14.56 12.42
C LEU A 186 -4.61 -14.33 12.06
N ALA A 187 -4.87 -13.47 11.06
CA ALA A 187 -6.23 -13.13 10.67
C ALA A 187 -6.73 -13.95 9.46
N ALA A 188 -5.83 -14.62 8.74
CA ALA A 188 -6.20 -15.46 7.61
C ALA A 188 -6.99 -16.69 8.07
N ASP A 189 -8.09 -16.98 7.39
CA ASP A 189 -8.86 -18.21 7.55
C ASP A 189 -8.32 -19.29 6.62
N THR A 190 -7.14 -19.82 6.95
CA THR A 190 -6.46 -20.83 6.12
C THR A 190 -7.15 -22.19 6.14
N ALA A 191 -8.16 -22.40 6.99
CA ALA A 191 -8.95 -23.63 7.04
C ALA A 191 -10.05 -23.66 5.95
N ALA A 192 -10.36 -22.50 5.37
CA ALA A 192 -11.34 -22.34 4.30
C ALA A 192 -10.71 -22.29 2.88
N ALA A 193 -9.38 -22.35 2.78
CA ALA A 193 -8.59 -22.18 1.55
C ALA A 193 -8.07 -23.50 0.97
#